data_AF-A0A7X2Z2A3-F1
#
_entry.id   AF-A0A7X2Z2A3-F1
#
_cell.length_a   1.000
_cell.length_b   1.000
_cell.length_c   1.000
_cell.angle_alpha   90.00
_cell.angle_beta   90.00
_cell.angle_gamma   90.00
#
_symmetry.space_group_name_H-M   'P 1'
#
loop_
_entity.id
_entity.type
_entity.pdbx_description
1 polymer ?
#
loop_
_entity_poly.entity_id
_entity_poly.type
_entity_poly.pdbx_seq_one_letter_code
_entity_poly.pdbx_strand_id
1 'polypeptide(L)'
;MDSKITRKNPEGVYGPVGNYTHITKIPRNSELYVTSGQIGVDQNGNIPDSMNEQIKNTFDNIQTVLQSEELTSEHIIKVNIWATQKIDWDYLYKKWSQLFGSDYPAMTVGYISELGLPEIKIEIEIWAAKV
;
A
#
# COMPACT_ATOMS: atom_id res chain seq x y z
N MET A 1 18.66 12.01 -17.66
CA MET A 1 17.42 12.15 -16.87
C MET A 1 17.20 10.84 -16.17
N ASP A 2 16.83 10.84 -14.89
CA ASP A 2 16.56 9.59 -14.15
C ASP A 2 15.51 8.79 -14.93
N SER A 3 15.86 7.58 -15.34
CA SER A 3 15.00 6.68 -16.14
C SER A 3 14.36 5.61 -15.27
N LYS A 4 14.22 5.86 -13.97
CA LYS A 4 13.64 4.93 -13.00
C LYS A 4 13.05 5.64 -11.80
N ILE A 5 12.12 4.96 -11.12
CA ILE A 5 11.65 5.33 -9.79
C ILE A 5 12.84 5.26 -8.81
N THR A 6 12.94 6.22 -7.91
CA THR A 6 13.97 6.26 -6.87
C THR A 6 13.36 6.51 -5.51
N ARG A 7 13.93 5.88 -4.49
CA ARG A 7 13.48 5.93 -3.10
C ARG A 7 14.63 6.43 -2.22
N LYS A 8 14.38 7.41 -1.35
CA LYS A 8 15.43 8.08 -0.58
C LYS A 8 14.97 8.45 0.83
N ASN A 9 15.86 8.20 1.79
CA ASN A 9 15.82 8.78 3.13
C ASN A 9 16.88 9.89 3.21
N PRO A 10 16.49 11.18 3.30
CA PRO A 10 17.44 12.28 3.34
C PRO A 10 18.20 12.35 4.67
N GLU A 11 19.43 12.85 4.63
CA GLU A 11 20.17 13.24 5.83
C GLU A 11 19.46 14.42 6.53
N GLY A 12 19.59 14.49 7.85
CA GLY A 12 18.96 15.56 8.67
C GLY A 12 17.53 15.27 9.11
N VAL A 13 16.93 14.15 8.71
CA VAL A 13 15.67 13.62 9.26
C VAL A 13 15.94 12.26 9.89
N TYR A 14 15.25 11.95 10.99
CA TYR A 14 15.34 10.64 11.63
C TYR A 14 14.95 9.53 10.63
N GLY A 15 15.58 8.36 10.74
CA GLY A 15 15.27 7.22 9.87
C GLY A 15 13.79 6.80 9.93
N PRO A 16 13.27 6.10 8.91
CA PRO A 16 11.93 5.54 8.96
C PRO A 16 11.72 4.69 10.22
N VAL A 17 10.63 4.93 10.95
CA VAL A 17 10.26 4.16 12.16
C VAL A 17 9.48 2.88 11.82
N GLY A 18 9.43 2.51 10.54
CA GLY A 18 8.78 1.33 10.00
C GLY A 18 9.23 1.07 8.56
N ASN A 19 8.59 0.12 7.88
CA ASN A 19 8.99 -0.35 6.56
C ASN A 19 8.51 0.56 5.42
N TYR A 20 9.05 1.79 5.36
CA TYR A 20 8.76 2.78 4.31
C TYR A 20 10.00 3.63 3.98
N THR A 21 9.93 4.41 2.91
CA THR A 21 10.93 5.46 2.59
C THR A 21 10.32 6.85 2.75
N HIS A 22 11.12 7.85 3.11
CA HIS A 22 10.62 9.22 3.23
C HIS A 22 10.21 9.84 1.90
N ILE A 23 10.91 9.52 0.80
CA ILE A 23 10.68 10.11 -0.51
C ILE A 23 10.69 9.03 -1.59
N THR A 24 9.61 8.97 -2.38
CA THR A 24 9.64 8.35 -3.71
C THR A 24 9.65 9.44 -4.78
N LYS A 25 10.56 9.34 -5.75
CA LYS A 25 10.64 10.25 -6.90
C LYS A 25 10.44 9.44 -8.19
N ILE A 26 9.55 9.95 -9.05
CA ILE A 26 9.33 9.43 -10.39
C ILE A 26 10.05 10.29 -11.45
N PRO A 27 10.48 9.69 -12.58
CA PRO A 27 10.93 10.40 -13.76
C PRO A 27 9.91 11.37 -14.35
N ARG A 28 10.38 12.30 -15.19
CA ARG A 28 9.48 13.09 -16.03
C ARG A 28 8.83 12.18 -17.08
N ASN A 29 7.60 12.50 -17.46
CA ASN A 29 6.80 11.80 -18.48
C ASN A 29 6.38 10.36 -18.10
N SER A 30 6.48 9.97 -16.83
CA SER A 30 5.89 8.72 -16.35
C SER A 30 4.35 8.78 -16.38
N GLU A 31 3.72 7.66 -16.68
CA GLU A 31 2.28 7.49 -16.58
C GLU A 31 1.88 7.24 -15.12
N LEU A 32 0.84 7.91 -14.63
CA LEU A 32 0.38 7.81 -13.25
C LEU A 32 -0.89 6.96 -13.17
N TYR A 33 -0.88 6.01 -12.24
CA TYR A 33 -2.02 5.16 -11.91
C TYR A 33 -2.43 5.46 -10.47
N VAL A 34 -3.69 5.83 -10.29
CA VAL A 34 -4.28 6.09 -8.96
C VAL A 34 -5.40 5.11 -8.74
N THR A 35 -5.30 4.28 -7.70
CA THR A 35 -6.33 3.27 -7.41
C THR A 35 -7.31 3.82 -6.39
N SER A 36 -8.57 3.40 -6.46
CA SER A 36 -9.45 3.46 -5.29
C SER A 36 -8.84 2.69 -4.12
N GLY A 37 -9.27 2.99 -2.90
CA GLY A 37 -8.91 2.22 -1.71
C GLY A 37 -9.40 0.78 -1.84
N GLN A 38 -8.48 -0.17 -1.65
CA GLN A 38 -8.77 -1.59 -1.64
C GLN A 38 -9.15 -2.03 -0.23
N ILE A 39 -10.27 -2.72 -0.11
CA ILE A 39 -10.79 -3.28 1.13
C ILE A 39 -10.61 -4.79 1.17
N GLY A 40 -10.85 -5.40 2.34
CA GLY A 40 -10.66 -6.82 2.57
C GLY A 40 -11.74 -7.76 2.01
N VAL A 41 -12.44 -7.36 0.95
CA VAL A 41 -13.50 -8.16 0.32
C VAL A 41 -12.91 -9.34 -0.46
N ASP A 42 -13.53 -10.52 -0.39
CA ASP A 42 -13.16 -11.68 -1.20
C ASP A 42 -13.80 -11.65 -2.61
N GLN A 43 -13.46 -12.61 -3.47
CA GLN A 43 -13.97 -12.69 -4.84
C GLN A 43 -15.49 -12.95 -4.94
N ASN A 44 -16.12 -13.40 -3.85
CA ASN A 44 -17.55 -13.62 -3.78
C ASN A 44 -18.31 -12.41 -3.20
N GLY A 45 -17.60 -11.33 -2.86
CA GLY A 45 -18.17 -10.13 -2.27
C GLY A 45 -18.30 -10.16 -0.74
N ASN A 46 -17.72 -11.15 -0.05
CA ASN A 46 -17.78 -11.22 1.41
C ASN A 46 -16.65 -10.42 2.06
N ILE A 47 -17.00 -9.64 3.08
CA ILE A 47 -16.02 -8.95 3.94
C ILE A 47 -15.89 -9.78 5.23
N PRO A 48 -14.73 -10.40 5.49
CA PRO A 48 -14.55 -11.22 6.69
C PRO A 48 -14.49 -10.35 7.95
N ASP A 49 -14.95 -10.90 9.07
CA ASP A 49 -14.88 -10.20 10.36
C ASP A 49 -13.45 -10.09 10.91
N SER A 50 -12.56 -11.00 10.54
CA SER A 50 -11.18 -10.97 11.02
C SER A 50 -10.39 -9.85 10.34
N MET A 51 -9.77 -8.97 11.14
CA MET A 51 -8.84 -7.94 10.63
C MET A 51 -7.73 -8.55 9.76
N ASN A 52 -7.15 -9.67 10.20
CA ASN A 52 -6.05 -10.30 9.48
C ASN A 52 -6.53 -10.94 8.16
N GLU A 53 -7.76 -11.42 8.10
CA GLU A 53 -8.35 -11.90 6.83
C GLU A 53 -8.65 -10.73 5.89
N GLN A 54 -9.16 -9.60 6.41
CA GLN A 54 -9.31 -8.38 5.61
C GLN A 54 -7.96 -7.90 5.08
N ILE A 55 -6.91 -7.85 5.92
CA ILE A 55 -5.55 -7.51 5.49
C ILE A 55 -5.12 -8.44 4.36
N LYS A 56 -5.25 -9.76 4.51
CA LYS A 56 -4.88 -10.72 3.46
C LYS A 56 -5.59 -10.38 2.14
N ASN A 57 -6.90 -10.23 2.18
CA ASN A 57 -7.70 -9.96 0.99
C ASN A 57 -7.38 -8.61 0.37
N THR A 58 -7.15 -7.56 1.17
CA THR A 58 -6.73 -6.24 0.67
C THR A 58 -5.44 -6.34 -0.14
N PHE A 59 -4.43 -7.08 0.33
CA PHE A 59 -3.18 -7.27 -0.42
C PHE A 59 -3.35 -8.13 -1.67
N ASP A 60 -4.24 -9.12 -1.64
CA ASP A 60 -4.56 -9.92 -2.83
C ASP A 60 -5.28 -9.05 -3.89
N ASN A 61 -6.23 -8.22 -3.46
CA ASN A 61 -6.95 -7.27 -4.31
C ASN A 61 -5.99 -6.23 -4.94
N ILE A 62 -5.05 -5.67 -4.16
CA ILE A 62 -4.01 -4.78 -4.66
C ILE A 62 -3.19 -5.45 -5.77
N GLN A 63 -2.78 -6.70 -5.58
CA GLN A 63 -2.03 -7.44 -6.60
C GLN A 63 -2.85 -7.62 -7.88
N THR A 64 -4.13 -7.96 -7.76
CA THR A 64 -5.02 -8.09 -8.93
C THR A 64 -5.19 -6.76 -9.68
N VAL A 65 -5.39 -5.64 -8.97
CA VAL A 65 -5.50 -4.31 -9.58
C VAL A 65 -4.21 -3.93 -10.32
N LEU A 66 -3.04 -4.15 -9.71
CA LEU A 66 -1.76 -3.88 -10.37
C LEU A 66 -1.56 -4.74 -11.62
N GLN A 67 -1.84 -6.04 -11.52
CA GLN A 67 -1.69 -6.97 -12.63
C GLN A 67 -2.58 -6.62 -13.83
N SER A 68 -3.77 -6.04 -13.59
CA SER A 68 -4.67 -5.60 -14.66
C SER A 68 -4.06 -4.52 -15.57
N GLU A 69 -3.07 -3.78 -15.07
CA GLU A 69 -2.34 -2.73 -15.78
C GLU A 69 -0.87 -3.10 -16.07
N GLU A 70 -0.54 -4.40 -15.95
CA GLU A 70 0.82 -4.94 -16.08
C GLU A 70 1.83 -4.27 -15.11
N LEU A 71 1.34 -3.83 -13.95
CA LEU A 71 2.16 -3.22 -12.90
C LEU A 71 2.59 -4.26 -11.87
N THR A 72 3.70 -3.93 -11.21
CA THR A 72 4.28 -4.69 -10.09
C THR A 72 4.49 -3.77 -8.90
N SER A 73 4.89 -4.31 -7.74
CA SER A 73 5.17 -3.51 -6.54
C SER A 73 6.30 -2.48 -6.70
N GLU A 74 7.21 -2.68 -7.66
CA GLU A 74 8.25 -1.70 -8.01
C GLU A 74 7.67 -0.40 -8.56
N HIS A 75 6.48 -0.47 -9.17
CA HIS A 75 5.78 0.67 -9.72
C HIS A 75 5.03 1.48 -8.66
N ILE A 76 4.78 0.92 -7.47
CA ILE A 76 4.06 1.62 -6.40
C ILE A 76 4.94 2.74 -5.84
N ILE A 77 4.41 3.96 -5.82
CA ILE A 77 5.13 5.16 -5.39
C ILE A 77 4.67 5.70 -4.04
N LYS A 78 3.41 5.47 -3.68
CA LYS A 78 2.82 5.88 -2.40
C LYS A 78 1.79 4.84 -1.95
N VAL A 79 1.73 4.61 -0.64
CA VAL A 79 0.67 3.84 -0.01
C VAL A 79 0.05 4.65 1.13
N ASN A 80 -1.28 4.64 1.23
CA ASN A 80 -2.02 5.11 2.39
C ASN A 80 -2.75 3.91 3.03
N ILE A 81 -2.57 3.71 4.33
CA ILE A 81 -3.26 2.66 5.09
C ILE A 81 -4.16 3.35 6.11
N TRP A 82 -5.45 3.02 6.05
CA TRP A 82 -6.46 3.52 6.98
C TRP A 82 -7.06 2.34 7.73
N ALA A 83 -7.11 2.41 9.05
CA ALA A 83 -7.67 1.35 9.88
C ALA A 83 -8.60 1.92 10.97
N THR A 84 -9.69 1.21 11.28
CA THR A 84 -10.63 1.63 12.33
C THR A 84 -10.26 1.10 13.72
N GLN A 85 -9.31 0.17 13.78
CA GLN A 85 -8.84 -0.49 15.00
C GLN A 85 -7.38 -0.89 14.85
N LYS A 86 -6.74 -1.23 15.97
CA LYS A 86 -5.31 -1.57 16.03
C LYS A 86 -4.94 -2.70 15.05
N ILE A 87 -3.91 -2.47 14.25
CA ILE A 87 -3.35 -3.47 13.33
C ILE A 87 -2.43 -4.42 14.10
N ASP A 88 -2.53 -5.72 13.79
CA ASP A 88 -1.46 -6.69 14.05
C ASP A 88 -0.32 -6.44 13.06
N TRP A 89 0.68 -5.68 13.50
CA TRP A 89 1.80 -5.25 12.67
C TRP A 89 2.69 -6.42 12.23
N ASP A 90 2.81 -7.47 13.04
CA ASP A 90 3.59 -8.65 12.66
C ASP A 90 2.92 -9.37 11.48
N TYR A 91 1.58 -9.43 11.49
CA TYR A 91 0.82 -9.96 10.36
C TYR A 91 0.91 -9.06 9.12
N LEU A 92 0.66 -7.76 9.29
CA LEU A 92 0.71 -6.81 8.17
C LEU A 92 2.11 -6.78 7.54
N TYR A 93 3.18 -6.77 8.33
CA TYR A 93 4.55 -6.73 7.80
C TYR A 93 4.96 -8.00 7.08
N LYS A 94 4.39 -9.17 7.41
CA LYS A 94 4.56 -10.38 6.60
C LYS A 94 3.98 -10.18 5.20
N LYS A 95 2.77 -9.61 5.08
CA LYS A 95 2.15 -9.28 3.78
C LYS A 95 2.88 -8.17 3.04
N TRP A 96 3.29 -7.14 3.77
CA TRP A 96 4.09 -6.03 3.24
C TRP A 96 5.41 -6.50 2.64
N SER A 97 6.14 -7.37 3.33
CA SER A 97 7.41 -7.91 2.86
C SER A 97 7.23 -8.87 1.69
N GLN A 98 6.11 -9.60 1.62
CA GLN A 98 5.77 -10.42 0.46
C GLN A 98 5.54 -9.57 -0.80
N LEU A 99 4.92 -8.39 -0.65
CA LEU A 99 4.65 -7.49 -1.77
C LEU A 99 5.89 -6.70 -2.21
N PHE A 100 6.62 -6.09 -1.27
CA PHE A 100 7.69 -5.13 -1.57
C PHE A 100 9.11 -5.69 -1.46
N GLY A 101 9.29 -6.86 -0.85
CA GLY A 101 10.61 -7.34 -0.44
C GLY A 101 11.26 -6.36 0.53
N SER A 102 12.20 -5.54 0.02
CA SER A 102 12.96 -4.54 0.79
C SER A 102 12.91 -3.12 0.20
N ASP A 103 12.26 -2.92 -0.95
CA ASP A 103 12.20 -1.61 -1.61
C ASP A 103 10.83 -0.96 -1.36
N TYR A 104 10.70 -0.33 -0.20
CA TYR A 104 9.43 0.20 0.27
C TYR A 104 9.12 1.61 -0.27
N PRO A 105 7.88 1.89 -0.71
CA PRO A 105 7.47 3.22 -1.13
C PRO A 105 7.28 4.17 0.06
N ALA A 106 6.99 5.43 -0.25
CA ALA A 106 6.44 6.35 0.73
C ALA A 106 5.13 5.80 1.29
N MET A 107 4.90 5.96 2.60
CA MET A 107 3.76 5.38 3.29
C MET A 107 3.20 6.35 4.32
N THR A 108 1.88 6.33 4.48
CA THR A 108 1.18 6.94 5.61
C THR A 108 0.25 5.91 6.21
N VAL A 109 0.15 5.87 7.54
CA VAL A 109 -0.82 5.03 8.24
C VAL A 109 -1.58 5.89 9.23
N GLY A 110 -2.92 5.79 9.20
CA GLY A 110 -3.81 6.50 10.11
C GLY A 110 -4.83 5.56 10.72
N TYR A 111 -5.09 5.75 12.02
CA TYR A 111 -6.24 5.15 12.68
C TYR A 111 -7.37 6.16 12.70
N ILE A 112 -8.51 5.80 12.12
CA ILE A 112 -9.70 6.65 11.97
C ILE A 112 -10.88 6.03 12.69
N SER A 113 -11.97 6.78 12.87
CA SER A 113 -13.14 6.26 13.60
C SER A 113 -13.91 5.22 12.79
N GLU A 114 -14.09 5.45 11.48
CA GLU A 114 -14.95 4.64 10.61
C GLU A 114 -14.44 4.70 9.16
N LEU A 115 -14.79 3.68 8.37
CA LEU A 115 -14.55 3.59 6.92
C LEU A 115 -15.89 3.61 6.16
N GLY A 116 -15.88 3.41 4.84
CA GLY A 116 -17.09 3.53 4.00
C GLY A 116 -18.26 2.60 4.37
N LEU A 117 -17.99 1.50 5.09
CA LEU A 117 -18.97 0.57 5.64
C LEU A 117 -18.51 0.11 7.04
N PRO A 118 -19.43 -0.18 7.97
CA PRO A 118 -19.09 -0.54 9.35
C PRO A 118 -18.31 -1.87 9.45
N GLU A 119 -18.43 -2.77 8.48
CA GLU A 119 -17.71 -4.04 8.43
C GLU A 119 -16.24 -3.84 8.04
N ILE A 120 -15.88 -2.73 7.38
CA ILE A 120 -14.53 -2.48 6.89
C ILE A 120 -13.65 -2.03 8.05
N LYS A 121 -12.58 -2.79 8.28
CA LYS A 121 -11.61 -2.54 9.34
C LYS A 121 -10.30 -1.98 8.82
N ILE A 122 -9.98 -2.21 7.55
CA ILE A 122 -8.81 -1.68 6.87
C ILE A 122 -9.11 -1.35 5.41
N GLU A 123 -8.54 -0.24 4.94
CA GLU A 123 -8.56 0.19 3.55
C GLU A 123 -7.16 0.68 3.14
N ILE A 124 -6.66 0.22 1.99
CA ILE A 124 -5.33 0.58 1.49
C ILE A 124 -5.45 1.15 0.07
N GLU A 125 -5.00 2.39 -0.10
CA GLU A 125 -4.92 3.08 -1.38
C GLU A 125 -3.47 3.10 -1.86
N ILE A 126 -3.25 2.89 -3.15
CA ILE A 126 -1.93 2.96 -3.77
C ILE A 126 -1.90 3.97 -4.92
N TRP A 127 -0.77 4.64 -5.06
CA TRP A 127 -0.42 5.37 -6.26
C TRP A 127 0.75 4.65 -6.89
N ALA A 128 0.72 4.45 -8.20
CA ALA A 128 1.78 3.80 -8.96
C ALA A 128 2.17 4.64 -10.18
N ALA A 129 3.39 4.42 -10.69
CA ALA A 129 3.86 5.06 -11.91
C ALA A 129 4.59 4.06 -12.80
N LYS A 130 4.37 4.16 -14.11
CA LYS A 130 5.11 3.41 -15.14
C LYS A 130 6.06 4.38 -15.84
N VAL A 131 7.34 3.99 -15.92
CA VAL A 131 8.44 4.82 -16.43
C VAL A 131 8.69 4.57 -17.91
#